data_AF-A0A0P7G857-F1
#
_entry.id   AF-A0A0P7G857-F1
#
_cell.length_a   1.000
_cell.length_b   1.000
_cell.length_c   1.000
_cell.angle_alpha   90.00
_cell.angle_beta   90.00
_cell.angle_gamma   90.00
#
_symmetry.space_group_name_H-M   'P 1'
#
loop_
_entity.id
_entity.type
_entity.pdbx_description
1 polymer ?
#
loop_
_entity_poly.entity_id
_entity_poly.type
_entity_poly.pdbx_seq_one_letter_code
_entity_poly.pdbx_strand_id
1 'polypeptide(L)'
;MRVVMAHLLAPFYVVLGHSSVAGRIGIAFVSLFVGYLVFELARHVADYRTSVLAASIVLFWPTIVYRSVVIQREIVLVVVMLTFLWAAVQWLDSVTLRTVTIALLATAATFALRKENLVLIVAMVGFVSLGKSRDKPYYLAGLTLFSVPFLAFFALNFETFTGHGSTLSPAALESFAYGRAHGDAVYLMGLHYDTWLDVILYAPMKVLYFLYTPFPWHIQSITELFVGMSALALLAATFFVRRGIAILHDKPYYLGLLLSYFLTGVVTYSIIEMNYGAAVRRRIQFIPILLLLAVVGLSNVEFDVRWPTQ
;
A
#
# COMPACT_ATOMS: atom_id res chain seq x y z
N MET A 1 -0.16 -3.30 -19.94
CA MET A 1 0.75 -2.56 -19.03
C MET A 1 1.61 -1.48 -19.70
N ARG A 2 2.54 -1.77 -20.64
CA ARG A 2 3.36 -0.72 -21.30
C ARG A 2 2.52 0.31 -22.06
N VAL A 3 1.46 -0.16 -22.72
CA VAL A 3 0.50 0.66 -23.48
C VAL A 3 -0.21 1.69 -22.58
N VAL A 4 -0.65 1.30 -21.38
CA VAL A 4 -1.34 2.20 -20.44
C VAL A 4 -0.42 3.35 -20.01
N MET A 5 0.81 3.04 -19.63
CA MET A 5 1.79 4.07 -19.25
C MET A 5 2.14 4.98 -20.44
N ALA A 6 2.24 4.43 -21.64
CA ALA A 6 2.50 5.21 -22.84
C ALA A 6 1.36 6.20 -23.11
N HIS A 7 0.10 5.77 -23.04
CA HIS A 7 -1.04 6.67 -23.23
C HIS A 7 -1.19 7.71 -22.12
N LEU A 8 -0.93 7.33 -20.86
CA LEU A 8 -0.96 8.27 -19.74
C LEU A 8 0.08 9.39 -19.91
N LEU A 9 1.28 9.06 -20.39
CA LEU A 9 2.38 10.01 -20.54
C LEU A 9 2.41 10.70 -21.91
N ALA A 10 1.66 10.20 -22.90
CA ALA A 10 1.64 10.75 -24.26
C ALA A 10 1.35 12.27 -24.30
N PRO A 11 0.39 12.83 -23.54
CA PRO A 11 0.16 14.27 -23.54
C PRO A 11 1.41 15.09 -23.17
N PHE A 12 2.22 14.59 -22.22
CA PHE A 12 3.45 15.26 -21.80
C PHE A 12 4.52 15.19 -22.89
N TYR A 13 4.64 14.07 -23.59
CA TYR A 13 5.58 13.96 -24.73
C TYR A 13 5.16 14.81 -25.93
N VAL A 14 3.85 14.96 -26.17
CA VAL A 14 3.33 15.81 -27.25
C VAL A 14 3.59 17.29 -26.96
N VAL A 15 3.38 17.72 -25.72
CA VAL A 15 3.51 19.14 -25.33
C VAL A 15 4.96 19.54 -25.06
N LEU A 16 5.73 18.71 -24.36
CA LEU A 16 7.09 19.03 -23.89
C LEU A 16 8.19 18.40 -24.76
N GLY A 17 7.81 17.64 -25.79
CA GLY A 17 8.71 16.95 -26.70
C GLY A 17 9.18 15.56 -26.21
N HIS A 18 9.89 14.87 -27.09
CA HIS A 18 10.33 13.47 -26.91
C HIS A 18 11.57 13.33 -26.00
N SER A 19 11.55 13.98 -24.84
CA SER A 19 12.64 13.88 -23.86
C SER A 19 12.25 12.98 -22.68
N SER A 20 13.24 12.32 -22.06
CA SER A 20 13.00 11.56 -20.82
C SER A 20 12.49 12.46 -19.68
N VAL A 21 12.82 13.76 -19.72
CA VAL A 21 12.36 14.76 -18.77
C VAL A 21 10.84 14.95 -18.85
N ALA A 22 10.25 14.98 -20.05
CA ALA A 22 8.80 15.11 -20.23
C ALA A 22 8.03 13.98 -19.52
N GLY A 23 8.48 12.73 -19.67
CA GLY A 23 7.89 11.59 -18.98
C GLY A 23 8.03 11.66 -17.45
N ARG A 24 9.17 12.17 -16.95
CA ARG A 24 9.39 12.37 -15.50
C ARG A 24 8.48 13.46 -14.95
N ILE A 25 8.28 14.56 -15.68
CA ILE A 25 7.32 15.62 -15.34
C ILE A 25 5.90 15.04 -15.27
N GLY A 26 5.53 14.19 -16.24
CA GLY A 26 4.22 13.52 -16.23
C GLY A 26 3.98 12.66 -14.99
N ILE A 27 4.97 11.87 -14.56
CA ILE A 27 4.86 11.07 -13.33
C ILE A 27 4.83 11.94 -12.07
N ALA A 28 5.64 13.00 -12.02
CA ALA A 28 5.65 13.95 -10.92
C ALA A 28 4.30 14.69 -10.80
N PHE A 29 3.67 15.02 -11.93
CA PHE A 29 2.32 15.58 -11.94
C PHE A 29 1.30 14.58 -11.38
N VAL A 30 1.36 13.31 -11.78
CA VAL A 30 0.49 12.26 -11.22
C VAL A 30 0.72 12.08 -9.72
N SER A 31 1.94 12.22 -9.21
CA SER A 31 2.22 12.03 -7.79
C SER A 31 1.57 13.09 -6.89
N LEU A 32 1.23 14.28 -7.41
CA LEU A 32 0.48 15.30 -6.67
C LEU A 32 -0.88 14.77 -6.18
N PHE A 33 -1.51 13.87 -6.95
CA PHE A 33 -2.77 13.25 -6.56
C PHE A 33 -2.62 12.32 -5.34
N VAL A 34 -1.42 11.81 -5.05
CA VAL A 34 -1.17 11.05 -3.81
C VAL A 34 -1.41 11.94 -2.59
N GLY A 35 -0.83 13.15 -2.59
CA GLY A 35 -1.02 14.10 -1.50
C GLY A 35 -2.49 14.53 -1.35
N TYR A 36 -3.15 14.85 -2.46
CA TYR A 36 -4.59 15.19 -2.46
C TYR A 36 -5.47 14.06 -1.92
N LEU A 37 -5.29 12.82 -2.38
CA LEU A 37 -6.09 11.69 -1.92
C LEU A 37 -5.83 11.36 -0.44
N VAL A 38 -4.58 11.48 0.02
CA VAL A 38 -4.28 11.32 1.46
C VAL A 38 -4.94 12.41 2.29
N PHE A 39 -4.93 13.66 1.83
CA PHE A 39 -5.66 14.75 2.49
C PHE A 39 -7.15 14.42 2.60
N GLU A 40 -7.79 14.04 1.51
CA GLU A 40 -9.22 13.68 1.48
C GLU A 40 -9.54 12.50 2.40
N LEU A 41 -8.71 11.44 2.38
CA LEU A 41 -8.85 10.30 3.30
C LEU A 41 -8.69 10.73 4.77
N ALA A 42 -7.69 11.57 5.05
CA ALA A 42 -7.43 12.07 6.41
C ALA A 42 -8.56 12.95 6.94
N ARG A 43 -9.24 13.73 6.09
CA ARG A 43 -10.37 14.60 6.49
C ARG A 43 -11.57 13.85 7.07
N HIS A 44 -11.73 12.57 6.77
CA HIS A 44 -12.77 11.74 7.36
C HIS A 44 -12.45 11.35 8.82
N VAL A 45 -11.17 11.23 9.14
CA VAL A 45 -10.71 10.71 10.43
C VAL A 45 -10.11 11.77 11.35
N ALA A 46 -9.57 12.85 10.81
CA ALA A 46 -8.86 13.90 11.54
C ALA A 46 -9.29 15.33 11.16
N ASP A 47 -8.83 16.32 11.92
CA ASP A 47 -9.06 17.73 11.65
C ASP A 47 -8.24 18.22 10.43
N TYR A 48 -8.48 19.46 10.00
CA TYR A 48 -7.84 20.02 8.81
C TYR A 48 -6.31 20.08 8.94
N ARG A 49 -5.78 20.50 10.10
CA ARG A 49 -4.33 20.66 10.29
C ARG A 49 -3.62 19.31 10.22
N THR A 50 -4.16 18.31 10.91
CA THR A 50 -3.64 16.94 10.86
C THR A 50 -3.73 16.34 9.46
N SER A 51 -4.79 16.66 8.70
CA SER A 51 -4.95 16.19 7.31
C SER A 51 -3.90 16.79 6.37
N VAL A 52 -3.62 18.10 6.49
CA VAL A 52 -2.55 18.75 5.72
C VAL A 52 -1.18 18.18 6.10
N LEU A 53 -0.94 17.95 7.39
CA LEU A 53 0.31 17.36 7.87
C LEU A 53 0.50 15.94 7.33
N ALA A 54 -0.54 15.10 7.34
CA ALA A 54 -0.50 13.75 6.80
C ALA A 54 -0.19 13.75 5.30
N ALA A 55 -0.90 14.58 4.52
CA ALA A 55 -0.66 14.72 3.09
C ALA A 55 0.76 15.21 2.79
N SER A 56 1.27 16.18 3.56
CA SER A 56 2.62 16.72 3.40
C SER A 56 3.68 15.66 3.68
N ILE A 57 3.57 14.96 4.81
CA ILE A 57 4.51 13.89 5.19
C ILE A 57 4.54 12.77 4.15
N VAL A 58 3.38 12.37 3.62
CA VAL A 58 3.32 11.35 2.57
C VAL A 58 3.93 11.86 1.26
N LEU A 59 3.58 13.08 0.82
CA LEU A 59 4.07 13.63 -0.44
C LEU A 59 5.60 13.80 -0.45
N PHE A 60 6.16 14.22 0.68
CA PHE A 60 7.61 14.40 0.87
C PHE A 60 8.32 13.16 1.41
N TRP A 61 7.63 12.03 1.53
CA TRP A 61 8.26 10.80 1.98
C TRP A 61 9.35 10.36 0.98
N PRO A 62 10.58 10.05 1.41
CA PRO A 62 11.72 9.89 0.50
C PRO A 62 11.49 8.90 -0.64
N THR A 63 10.86 7.75 -0.36
CA THR A 63 10.56 6.75 -1.41
C THR A 63 9.45 7.18 -2.35
N ILE A 64 8.49 8.00 -1.92
CA ILE A 64 7.44 8.56 -2.79
C ILE A 64 8.03 9.66 -3.68
N VAL A 65 8.84 10.56 -3.12
CA VAL A 65 9.56 11.60 -3.89
C VAL A 65 10.45 10.97 -4.95
N TYR A 66 11.28 9.99 -4.57
CA TYR A 66 12.14 9.27 -5.51
C TYR A 66 11.31 8.62 -6.63
N ARG A 67 10.20 7.96 -6.30
CA ARG A 67 9.36 7.30 -7.31
C ARG A 67 8.55 8.28 -8.17
N SER A 68 8.38 9.52 -7.72
CA SER A 68 7.72 10.58 -8.49
C SER A 68 8.55 11.07 -9.68
N VAL A 69 9.86 10.80 -9.70
CA VAL A 69 10.77 11.22 -10.79
C VAL A 69 11.27 10.06 -11.65
N VAL A 70 10.82 8.83 -11.38
CA VAL A 70 11.19 7.64 -12.14
C VAL A 70 10.00 7.20 -12.97
N ILE A 71 10.19 7.02 -14.29
CA ILE A 71 9.14 6.60 -15.22
C ILE A 71 8.78 5.14 -14.97
N GLN A 72 7.92 4.91 -14.00
CA GLN A 72 7.41 3.59 -13.63
C GLN A 72 5.94 3.67 -13.22
N ARG A 73 5.30 2.51 -13.16
CA ARG A 73 3.86 2.39 -12.92
C ARG A 73 3.45 2.53 -11.46
N GLU A 74 4.41 2.48 -10.54
CA GLU A 74 4.18 2.38 -9.11
C GLU A 74 3.41 3.58 -8.56
N ILE A 75 3.79 4.82 -8.92
CA ILE A 75 3.07 6.03 -8.49
C ILE A 75 1.64 6.05 -9.04
N VAL A 76 1.47 5.71 -10.32
CA VAL A 76 0.13 5.63 -10.94
C VAL A 76 -0.73 4.62 -10.19
N LEU A 77 -0.15 3.47 -9.83
CA LEU A 77 -0.85 2.44 -9.06
C LEU A 77 -1.21 2.91 -7.65
N VAL A 78 -0.35 3.68 -6.97
CA VAL A 78 -0.67 4.31 -5.67
C VAL A 78 -1.89 5.20 -5.81
N VAL A 79 -1.90 6.10 -6.80
CA VAL A 79 -3.03 7.01 -7.05
C VAL A 79 -4.31 6.24 -7.33
N VAL A 80 -4.26 5.22 -8.18
CA VAL A 80 -5.42 4.38 -8.51
C VAL A 80 -5.95 3.64 -7.27
N MET A 81 -5.06 3.06 -6.46
CA MET A 81 -5.46 2.34 -5.24
C MET A 81 -6.03 3.28 -4.19
N LEU A 82 -5.44 4.47 -3.99
CA LEU A 82 -5.98 5.48 -3.07
C LEU A 82 -7.31 6.05 -3.57
N THR A 83 -7.50 6.17 -4.89
CA THR A 83 -8.77 6.59 -5.50
C THR A 83 -9.86 5.55 -5.22
N PHE A 84 -9.54 4.25 -5.33
CA PHE A 84 -10.47 3.20 -4.95
C PHE A 84 -10.79 3.26 -3.46
N LEU A 85 -9.76 3.39 -2.61
CA LEU A 85 -9.95 3.49 -1.15
C LEU A 85 -10.81 4.70 -0.79
N TRP A 86 -10.62 5.85 -1.43
CA TRP A 86 -11.48 7.02 -1.27
C TRP A 86 -12.94 6.72 -1.66
N ALA A 87 -13.18 6.06 -2.79
CA ALA A 87 -14.54 5.67 -3.17
C ALA A 87 -15.17 4.68 -2.16
N ALA A 88 -14.38 3.74 -1.64
CA ALA A 88 -14.81 2.80 -0.61
C ALA A 88 -15.12 3.48 0.72
N VAL A 89 -14.36 4.52 1.09
CA VAL A 89 -14.65 5.38 2.25
C VAL A 89 -16.00 6.07 2.06
N GLN A 90 -16.28 6.66 0.89
CA GLN A 90 -17.58 7.29 0.63
C GLN A 90 -18.75 6.30 0.72
N TRP A 91 -18.52 5.04 0.33
CA TRP A 91 -19.54 4.00 0.46
C TRP A 91 -19.89 3.65 1.90
N LEU A 92 -19.04 3.96 2.89
CA LEU A 92 -19.39 3.80 4.31
C LEU A 92 -20.60 4.66 4.68
N ASP A 93 -20.70 5.86 4.10
CA ASP A 93 -21.86 6.72 4.28
C ASP A 93 -22.96 6.35 3.28
N SER A 94 -22.71 6.51 1.97
CA SER A 94 -23.69 6.22 0.92
C SER A 94 -23.06 5.75 -0.40
N VAL A 95 -23.70 4.80 -1.05
CA VAL A 95 -23.30 4.34 -2.38
C VAL A 95 -23.96 5.22 -3.42
N THR A 96 -23.16 5.89 -4.25
CA THR A 96 -23.66 6.76 -5.32
C THR A 96 -23.16 6.25 -6.67
N LEU A 97 -23.89 6.55 -7.76
CA LEU A 97 -23.45 6.17 -9.10
C LEU A 97 -22.04 6.70 -9.41
N ARG A 98 -21.73 7.93 -8.99
CA ARG A 98 -20.41 8.53 -9.14
C ARG A 98 -19.31 7.69 -8.50
N THR A 99 -19.49 7.27 -7.24
CA THR A 99 -18.46 6.50 -6.53
C THR A 99 -18.34 5.07 -7.07
N VAL A 100 -19.44 4.49 -7.55
CA VAL A 100 -19.44 3.21 -8.29
C VAL A 100 -18.65 3.31 -9.60
N THR A 101 -18.93 4.32 -10.43
CA THR A 101 -18.18 4.53 -11.68
C THR A 101 -16.69 4.73 -11.42
N ILE A 102 -16.33 5.54 -10.42
CA ILE A 102 -14.93 5.75 -10.03
C ILE A 102 -14.27 4.44 -9.58
N ALA A 103 -14.94 3.64 -8.75
CA ALA A 103 -14.43 2.36 -8.30
C ALA A 103 -14.24 1.35 -9.45
N LEU A 104 -15.17 1.31 -10.41
CA LEU A 104 -15.06 0.46 -11.61
C LEU A 104 -13.87 0.88 -12.49
N LEU A 105 -13.71 2.17 -12.75
CA LEU A 105 -12.55 2.70 -13.50
C LEU A 105 -11.23 2.43 -12.77
N ALA A 106 -11.18 2.62 -11.46
CA ALA A 106 -10.01 2.31 -10.65
C ALA A 106 -9.71 0.80 -10.65
N THR A 107 -10.73 -0.06 -10.66
CA THR A 107 -10.58 -1.52 -10.77
C THR A 107 -10.02 -1.92 -12.13
N ALA A 108 -10.56 -1.37 -13.23
CA ALA A 108 -10.06 -1.61 -14.58
C ALA A 108 -8.60 -1.13 -14.74
N ALA A 109 -8.27 0.06 -14.21
CA ALA A 109 -6.90 0.57 -14.20
C ALA A 109 -5.97 -0.33 -13.37
N THR A 110 -6.43 -0.80 -12.21
CA THR A 110 -5.68 -1.73 -11.35
C THR A 110 -5.39 -3.03 -12.08
N PHE A 111 -6.39 -3.64 -12.73
CA PHE A 111 -6.21 -4.85 -13.54
C PHE A 111 -5.15 -4.65 -14.63
N ALA A 112 -5.19 -3.52 -15.34
CA ALA A 112 -4.28 -3.23 -16.44
C ALA A 112 -2.82 -2.91 -16.00
N LEU A 113 -2.66 -2.38 -14.78
CA LEU A 113 -1.37 -2.00 -14.19
C LEU A 113 -0.73 -3.12 -13.37
N ARG A 114 -1.53 -3.82 -12.54
CA ARG A 114 -1.09 -4.86 -11.61
C ARG A 114 -2.27 -5.70 -11.07
N LYS A 115 -2.51 -6.87 -11.70
CA LYS A 115 -3.61 -7.78 -11.34
C LYS A 115 -3.60 -8.27 -9.88
N GLU A 116 -2.42 -8.36 -9.25
CA GLU A 116 -2.27 -8.75 -7.83
C GLU A 116 -2.98 -7.81 -6.85
N ASN A 117 -3.29 -6.58 -7.26
CA ASN A 117 -4.01 -5.63 -6.44
C ASN A 117 -5.52 -5.78 -6.47
N LEU A 118 -6.10 -6.55 -7.41
CA LEU A 118 -7.54 -6.80 -7.44
C LEU A 118 -8.04 -7.43 -6.14
N VAL A 119 -7.16 -8.18 -5.52
CA VAL A 119 -7.34 -8.80 -4.23
C VAL A 119 -7.63 -7.77 -3.14
N LEU A 120 -6.91 -6.65 -3.14
CA LEU A 120 -7.12 -5.55 -2.20
C LEU A 120 -8.45 -4.87 -2.45
N ILE A 121 -8.86 -4.78 -3.72
CA ILE A 121 -10.17 -4.28 -4.11
C ILE A 121 -11.27 -5.17 -3.56
N VAL A 122 -11.16 -6.50 -3.72
CA VAL A 122 -12.11 -7.46 -3.15
C VAL A 122 -12.14 -7.36 -1.62
N ALA A 123 -10.99 -7.19 -0.97
CA ALA A 123 -10.90 -6.95 0.47
C ALA A 123 -11.72 -5.73 0.91
N MET A 124 -11.52 -4.59 0.23
CA MET A 124 -12.19 -3.33 0.55
C MET A 124 -13.69 -3.41 0.29
N VAL A 125 -14.12 -4.01 -0.83
CA VAL A 125 -15.54 -4.23 -1.15
C VAL A 125 -16.18 -5.13 -0.11
N GLY A 126 -15.53 -6.25 0.23
CA GLY A 126 -15.98 -7.17 1.27
C GLY A 126 -16.10 -6.47 2.63
N PHE A 127 -15.11 -5.66 3.01
CA PHE A 127 -15.15 -4.87 4.23
C PHE A 127 -16.34 -3.90 4.24
N VAL A 128 -16.54 -3.10 3.18
CA VAL A 128 -17.64 -2.13 3.13
C VAL A 128 -19.00 -2.82 3.17
N SER A 129 -19.14 -3.95 2.47
CA SER A 129 -20.40 -4.70 2.38
C SER A 129 -20.81 -5.35 3.70
N LEU A 130 -19.82 -5.90 4.43
CA LEU A 130 -20.06 -6.55 5.73
C LEU A 130 -19.99 -5.55 6.90
N GLY A 131 -19.22 -4.48 6.74
CA GLY A 131 -18.92 -3.48 7.76
C GLY A 131 -20.16 -2.84 8.32
N LYS A 132 -21.06 -2.34 7.45
CA LYS A 132 -22.26 -1.59 7.84
C LYS A 132 -23.24 -2.35 8.74
N SER A 133 -23.15 -3.67 8.81
CA SER A 133 -24.09 -4.51 9.56
C SER A 133 -23.57 -4.94 10.93
N ARG A 134 -22.44 -4.40 11.40
CA ARG A 134 -21.76 -4.86 12.63
C ARG A 134 -21.34 -3.71 13.54
N ASP A 135 -21.56 -3.90 14.85
CA ASP A 135 -21.20 -2.92 15.89
C ASP A 135 -19.69 -2.66 16.05
N LYS A 136 -18.85 -3.64 15.65
CA LYS A 136 -17.38 -3.56 15.76
C LYS A 136 -16.71 -3.96 14.44
N PRO A 137 -16.76 -3.09 13.41
CA PRO A 137 -16.32 -3.41 12.05
C PRO A 137 -14.82 -3.67 11.93
N TYR A 138 -13.97 -3.23 12.87
CA TYR A 138 -12.53 -3.51 12.81
C TYR A 138 -12.17 -5.00 12.96
N TYR A 139 -13.03 -5.84 13.55
CA TYR A 139 -12.83 -7.30 13.51
C TYR A 139 -12.95 -7.88 12.08
N LEU A 140 -13.69 -7.20 11.20
CA LEU A 140 -13.77 -7.56 9.79
C LEU A 140 -12.48 -7.23 9.04
N ALA A 141 -11.63 -6.32 9.55
CA ALA A 141 -10.29 -6.15 8.99
C ALA A 141 -9.46 -7.44 9.15
N GLY A 142 -9.62 -8.13 10.29
CA GLY A 142 -9.08 -9.48 10.49
C GLY A 142 -9.70 -10.52 9.55
N LEU A 143 -11.02 -10.47 9.34
CA LEU A 143 -11.70 -11.37 8.41
C LEU A 143 -11.26 -11.14 6.94
N THR A 144 -11.03 -9.89 6.55
CA THR A 144 -10.42 -9.55 5.26
C THR A 144 -8.96 -10.01 5.19
N LEU A 145 -8.22 -9.97 6.30
CA LEU A 145 -6.84 -10.45 6.35
C LEU A 145 -6.73 -11.96 6.05
N PHE A 146 -7.73 -12.75 6.45
CA PHE A 146 -7.77 -14.20 6.22
C PHE A 146 -8.44 -14.60 4.89
N SER A 147 -9.50 -13.90 4.48
CA SER A 147 -10.20 -14.19 3.22
C SER A 147 -9.40 -13.75 2.00
N VAL A 148 -8.54 -12.73 2.14
CA VAL A 148 -7.83 -12.15 1.02
C VAL A 148 -6.71 -13.02 0.49
N PRO A 149 -5.75 -13.57 1.25
CA PRO A 149 -4.71 -14.43 0.67
C PRO A 149 -5.33 -15.61 -0.11
N PHE A 150 -6.47 -16.11 0.37
CA PHE A 150 -7.25 -17.16 -0.28
C PHE A 150 -7.90 -16.69 -1.59
N LEU A 151 -8.57 -15.53 -1.58
CA LEU A 151 -9.17 -14.92 -2.78
C LEU A 151 -8.11 -14.37 -3.75
N ALA A 152 -6.93 -14.00 -3.24
CA ALA A 152 -5.77 -13.51 -3.98
C ALA A 152 -5.20 -14.59 -4.86
N PHE A 153 -4.93 -15.72 -4.21
CA PHE A 153 -4.49 -16.91 -4.87
C PHE A 153 -5.53 -17.37 -5.88
N PHE A 154 -6.81 -17.37 -5.51
CA PHE A 154 -7.89 -17.78 -6.41
C PHE A 154 -7.99 -16.89 -7.66
N ALA A 155 -7.95 -15.56 -7.51
CA ALA A 155 -8.02 -14.61 -8.62
C ALA A 155 -6.76 -14.61 -9.49
N LEU A 156 -5.58 -14.83 -8.90
CA LEU A 156 -4.31 -14.86 -9.63
C LEU A 156 -4.06 -16.17 -10.39
N ASN A 157 -4.72 -17.25 -9.98
CA ASN A 157 -4.66 -18.57 -10.61
C ASN A 157 -5.96 -18.92 -11.36
N PHE A 158 -6.81 -17.94 -11.65
CA PHE A 158 -8.09 -18.17 -12.34
C PHE A 158 -7.91 -18.74 -13.75
N GLU A 159 -6.90 -18.27 -14.51
CA GLU A 159 -6.51 -18.86 -15.82
C GLU A 159 -6.03 -20.31 -15.68
N THR A 160 -5.33 -20.62 -14.58
CA THR A 160 -4.81 -21.96 -14.25
C THR A 160 -5.95 -22.93 -13.90
N PHE A 161 -7.01 -22.44 -13.23
CA PHE A 161 -8.25 -23.17 -12.94
C PHE A 161 -9.06 -23.52 -14.20
N THR A 162 -8.97 -22.71 -15.26
CA THR A 162 -9.70 -22.91 -16.52
C THR A 162 -9.01 -23.86 -17.50
N GLY A 163 -7.85 -24.46 -17.18
CA GLY A 163 -7.33 -25.48 -18.08
C GLY A 163 -6.03 -26.22 -17.78
N HIS A 164 -5.08 -25.75 -16.95
CA HIS A 164 -3.81 -26.48 -16.73
C HIS A 164 -3.31 -26.35 -15.29
N GLY A 165 -3.69 -27.33 -14.46
CA GLY A 165 -2.99 -27.82 -13.26
C GLY A 165 -2.16 -26.86 -12.40
N SER A 166 -2.79 -26.27 -11.39
CA SER A 166 -2.16 -26.16 -10.07
C SER A 166 -3.25 -26.12 -9.00
N THR A 167 -3.31 -27.13 -8.15
CA THR A 167 -4.12 -27.12 -6.94
C THR A 167 -3.66 -25.99 -6.01
N LEU A 168 -4.59 -25.44 -5.21
CA LEU A 168 -4.29 -24.54 -4.09
C LEU A 168 -3.30 -25.24 -3.14
N SER A 169 -2.01 -24.99 -3.32
CA SER A 169 -0.95 -25.61 -2.52
C SER A 169 0.06 -24.57 -2.01
N PRO A 170 0.56 -24.74 -0.78
CA PRO A 170 1.70 -23.98 -0.25
C PRO A 170 2.91 -23.99 -1.22
N ALA A 171 3.18 -25.13 -1.87
CA ALA A 171 4.24 -25.27 -2.86
C ALA A 171 4.06 -24.37 -4.11
N ALA A 172 2.83 -24.18 -4.59
CA ALA A 172 2.55 -23.26 -5.71
C ALA A 172 2.83 -21.80 -5.30
N LEU A 173 2.47 -21.42 -4.08
CA LEU A 173 2.76 -20.10 -3.54
C LEU A 173 4.26 -19.87 -3.33
N GLU A 174 4.97 -20.91 -2.88
CA GLU A 174 6.42 -20.90 -2.73
C GLU A 174 7.13 -20.72 -4.07
N SER A 175 6.85 -21.58 -5.05
CA SER A 175 7.44 -21.49 -6.39
C SER A 175 7.25 -20.11 -7.02
N PHE A 176 6.09 -19.49 -6.78
CA PHE A 176 5.83 -18.11 -7.21
C PHE A 176 6.68 -17.06 -6.48
N ALA A 177 6.90 -17.22 -5.18
CA ALA A 177 7.75 -16.34 -4.39
C ALA A 177 9.25 -16.52 -4.76
N TYR A 178 9.73 -17.75 -4.91
CA TYR A 178 11.09 -18.06 -5.38
C TYR A 178 11.34 -17.60 -6.81
N GLY A 179 10.32 -17.68 -7.69
CA GLY A 179 10.37 -17.08 -9.02
C GLY A 179 10.57 -15.56 -9.02
N ARG A 180 10.49 -14.90 -7.86
CA ARG A 180 10.77 -13.46 -7.67
C ARG A 180 12.05 -13.20 -6.86
N ALA A 181 12.66 -14.25 -6.30
CA ALA A 181 13.91 -14.21 -5.58
C ALA A 181 15.10 -14.19 -6.56
N HIS A 182 15.43 -13.02 -7.09
CA HIS A 182 16.57 -12.86 -8.02
C HIS A 182 17.57 -11.80 -7.54
N GLY A 183 18.86 -12.04 -7.79
CA GLY A 183 19.98 -11.13 -7.50
C GLY A 183 20.45 -11.13 -6.04
N ASP A 184 21.36 -10.22 -5.72
CA ASP A 184 21.98 -10.14 -4.38
C ASP A 184 21.06 -9.54 -3.30
N ALA A 185 19.87 -9.10 -3.72
CA ALA A 185 18.89 -8.40 -2.89
C ALA A 185 17.82 -9.30 -2.27
N VAL A 186 18.03 -10.61 -2.30
CA VAL A 186 17.07 -11.61 -1.84
C VAL A 186 17.16 -11.81 -0.34
N TYR A 187 16.02 -12.01 0.32
CA TYR A 187 15.94 -12.27 1.76
C TYR A 187 15.10 -13.51 2.08
N LEU A 188 15.35 -14.10 3.26
CA LEU A 188 14.58 -15.22 3.83
C LEU A 188 14.50 -16.48 2.93
N MET A 189 15.58 -16.79 2.20
CA MET A 189 15.68 -17.99 1.35
C MET A 189 15.65 -19.32 2.12
N GLY A 190 15.76 -19.29 3.45
CA GLY A 190 15.64 -20.49 4.28
C GLY A 190 14.20 -20.80 4.72
N LEU A 191 13.21 -19.99 4.34
CA LEU A 191 11.81 -20.20 4.70
C LEU A 191 11.06 -20.88 3.54
N HIS A 192 10.63 -22.11 3.76
CA HIS A 192 9.90 -22.94 2.79
C HIS A 192 8.43 -23.11 3.19
N TYR A 193 7.50 -23.20 2.24
CA TYR A 193 6.07 -23.34 2.55
C TYR A 193 5.63 -24.78 2.33
N ASP A 194 5.85 -25.64 3.32
CA ASP A 194 5.39 -27.03 3.27
C ASP A 194 3.88 -27.12 3.52
N THR A 195 3.36 -26.27 4.40
CA THR A 195 1.96 -26.23 4.83
C THR A 195 1.38 -24.81 4.85
N TRP A 196 0.05 -24.69 4.87
CA TRP A 196 -0.61 -23.39 5.07
C TRP A 196 -0.33 -22.79 6.46
N LEU A 197 0.00 -23.63 7.43
CA LEU A 197 0.42 -23.17 8.76
C LEU A 197 1.76 -22.44 8.66
N ASP A 198 2.71 -22.91 7.84
CA ASP A 198 4.01 -22.26 7.64
C ASP A 198 3.83 -20.86 7.02
N VAL A 199 2.90 -20.71 6.08
CA VAL A 199 2.58 -19.40 5.50
C VAL A 199 2.13 -18.41 6.59
N ILE A 200 1.27 -18.85 7.51
CA ILE A 200 0.77 -18.02 8.61
C ILE A 200 1.89 -17.75 9.62
N LEU A 201 2.67 -18.76 9.98
CA LEU A 201 3.75 -18.65 10.97
C LEU A 201 4.88 -17.73 10.50
N TYR A 202 5.18 -17.75 9.20
CA TYR A 202 6.24 -16.94 8.60
C TYR A 202 5.77 -15.54 8.18
N ALA A 203 4.46 -15.31 8.06
CA ALA A 203 3.91 -14.01 7.66
C ALA A 203 4.42 -12.83 8.53
N PRO A 204 4.45 -12.89 9.88
CA PRO A 204 4.96 -11.79 10.70
C PRO A 204 6.41 -11.41 10.35
N MET A 205 7.29 -12.39 10.16
CA MET A 205 8.68 -12.15 9.79
C MET A 205 8.78 -11.56 8.38
N LYS A 206 8.03 -12.09 7.41
CA LYS A 206 8.01 -11.53 6.06
C LYS A 206 7.44 -10.12 6.01
N VAL A 207 6.43 -9.80 6.83
CA VAL A 207 5.88 -8.45 6.96
C VAL A 207 6.94 -7.47 7.45
N LEU A 208 7.73 -7.84 8.46
CA LEU A 208 8.85 -7.02 8.94
C LEU A 208 9.86 -6.74 7.83
N TYR A 209 10.27 -7.78 7.09
CA TYR A 209 11.20 -7.61 5.98
C TYR A 209 10.61 -6.76 4.85
N PHE A 210 9.35 -6.99 4.47
CA PHE A 210 8.69 -6.23 3.41
C PHE A 210 8.61 -4.73 3.72
N LEU A 211 8.23 -4.38 4.97
CA LEU A 211 8.08 -3.00 5.38
C LEU A 211 9.43 -2.29 5.61
N TYR A 212 10.38 -2.95 6.27
CA TYR A 212 11.54 -2.27 6.86
C TYR A 212 12.88 -2.58 6.21
N THR A 213 12.92 -3.39 5.15
CA THR A 213 14.15 -3.53 4.34
C THR A 213 14.38 -2.30 3.43
N PRO A 214 15.63 -1.95 3.08
CA PRO A 214 16.87 -2.57 3.53
C PRO A 214 17.14 -2.22 5.01
N PHE A 215 17.75 -3.17 5.72
CA PHE A 215 18.24 -2.99 7.08
C PHE A 215 19.65 -2.42 7.02
N PRO A 216 20.22 -1.88 8.12
CA PRO A 216 21.56 -1.29 8.11
C PRO A 216 22.66 -2.19 7.50
N TRP A 217 22.57 -3.51 7.71
CA TRP A 217 23.52 -4.49 7.16
C TRP A 217 23.29 -4.86 5.68
N HIS A 218 22.18 -4.42 5.08
CA HIS A 218 21.90 -4.61 3.65
C HIS A 218 22.44 -3.46 2.78
N ILE A 219 22.98 -2.40 3.39
CA ILE A 219 23.38 -1.18 2.69
C ILE A 219 24.78 -1.36 2.11
N GLN A 220 24.87 -1.42 0.78
CA GLN A 220 26.11 -1.52 0.01
C GLN A 220 26.40 -0.25 -0.80
N SER A 221 25.43 0.68 -0.91
CA SER A 221 25.55 1.91 -1.68
C SER A 221 24.93 3.12 -0.99
N ILE A 222 25.32 4.33 -1.39
CA ILE A 222 24.73 5.60 -0.89
C ILE A 222 23.24 5.66 -1.21
N THR A 223 22.82 5.16 -2.37
CA THR A 223 21.40 5.08 -2.73
C THR A 223 20.63 4.16 -1.78
N GLU A 224 21.20 3.00 -1.42
CA GLU A 224 20.62 2.11 -0.42
C GLU A 224 20.60 2.72 0.97
N LEU A 225 21.58 3.57 1.32
CA LEU A 225 21.59 4.31 2.58
C LEU A 225 20.36 5.21 2.70
N PHE A 226 20.04 6.01 1.67
CA PHE A 226 18.84 6.86 1.68
C PHE A 226 17.54 6.04 1.77
N VAL A 227 17.47 4.90 1.07
CA VAL A 227 16.31 4.00 1.15
C VAL A 227 16.20 3.36 2.54
N GLY A 228 17.34 2.98 3.14
CA GLY A 228 17.43 2.44 4.50
C GLY A 228 17.02 3.46 5.56
N MET A 229 17.46 4.72 5.43
CA MET A 229 17.01 5.81 6.30
C MET A 229 15.50 6.01 6.21
N SER A 230 14.92 5.93 5.01
CA SER A 230 13.46 5.96 4.85
C SER A 230 12.78 4.76 5.51
N ALA A 231 13.39 3.57 5.48
CA ALA A 231 12.85 2.39 6.15
C ALA A 231 12.93 2.52 7.69
N LEU A 232 14.01 3.09 8.23
CA LEU A 232 14.15 3.40 9.66
C LEU A 232 13.15 4.47 10.11
N ALA A 233 12.95 5.52 9.31
CA ALA A 233 11.91 6.52 9.57
C ALA A 233 10.51 5.89 9.55
N LEU A 234 10.26 4.93 8.64
CA LEU A 234 9.00 4.19 8.60
C LEU A 234 8.80 3.34 9.87
N LEU A 235 9.86 2.67 10.33
CA LEU A 235 9.85 1.92 11.59
C LEU A 235 9.54 2.83 12.78
N ALA A 236 10.17 4.00 12.84
CA ALA A 236 9.87 5.01 13.85
C ALA A 236 8.40 5.46 13.80
N ALA A 237 7.87 5.71 12.60
CA ALA A 237 6.47 6.07 12.40
C ALA A 237 5.50 4.99 12.90
N THR A 238 5.84 3.70 12.75
CA THR A 238 5.01 2.59 13.22
C THR A 238 4.73 2.64 14.73
N PHE A 239 5.66 3.13 15.56
CA PHE A 239 5.43 3.25 17.00
C PHE A 239 4.28 4.23 17.33
N PHE A 240 4.04 5.24 16.48
CA PHE A 240 2.94 6.19 16.65
C PHE A 240 1.60 5.67 16.11
N VAL A 241 1.61 4.66 15.23
CA VAL A 241 0.40 4.05 14.66
C VAL A 241 -0.50 3.48 15.76
N ARG A 242 0.06 2.86 16.81
CA ARG A 242 -0.74 2.35 17.95
C ARG A 242 -1.58 3.47 18.59
N ARG A 243 -0.99 4.66 18.77
CA ARG A 243 -1.70 5.82 19.32
C ARG A 243 -2.75 6.35 18.34
N GLY A 244 -2.42 6.40 17.05
CA GLY A 244 -3.40 6.76 16.01
C GLY A 244 -4.61 5.83 15.99
N ILE A 245 -4.40 4.52 16.08
CA ILE A 245 -5.47 3.52 16.21
C ILE A 245 -6.33 3.77 17.45
N ALA A 246 -5.72 4.06 18.60
CA ALA A 246 -6.45 4.36 19.83
C ALA A 246 -7.32 5.61 19.72
N ILE A 247 -6.82 6.68 19.07
CA ILE A 247 -7.57 7.92 18.83
C ILE A 247 -8.74 7.69 17.88
N LEU A 248 -8.55 6.84 16.86
CA LEU A 248 -9.58 6.55 15.86
C LEU A 248 -10.55 5.44 16.27
N HIS A 249 -10.48 4.95 17.51
CA HIS A 249 -11.36 3.92 18.01
C HIS A 249 -12.84 4.33 17.94
N ASP A 250 -13.14 5.62 18.09
CA ASP A 250 -14.50 6.18 18.00
C ASP A 250 -15.01 6.31 16.54
N LYS A 251 -14.14 6.05 15.56
CA LYS A 251 -14.45 6.01 14.11
C LYS A 251 -14.18 4.61 13.54
N PRO A 252 -14.82 3.55 14.06
CA PRO A 252 -14.38 2.18 13.84
C PRO A 252 -14.52 1.72 12.39
N TYR A 253 -15.48 2.25 11.62
CA TYR A 253 -15.68 1.91 10.20
C TYR A 253 -14.53 2.43 9.33
N TYR A 254 -14.17 3.70 9.49
CA TYR A 254 -13.06 4.33 8.78
C TYR A 254 -11.73 3.67 9.16
N LEU A 255 -11.50 3.51 10.47
CA LEU A 255 -10.31 2.82 10.98
C LEU A 255 -10.20 1.39 10.43
N GLY A 256 -11.30 0.63 10.48
CA GLY A 256 -11.33 -0.74 9.98
C GLY A 256 -11.05 -0.84 8.48
N LEU A 257 -11.56 0.08 7.65
CA LEU A 257 -11.29 0.09 6.22
C LEU A 257 -9.83 0.44 5.92
N LEU A 258 -9.27 1.45 6.60
CA LEU A 258 -7.86 1.82 6.48
C LEU A 258 -6.93 0.66 6.90
N LEU A 259 -7.24 0.02 8.02
CA LEU A 259 -6.49 -1.15 8.50
C LEU A 259 -6.66 -2.36 7.59
N SER A 260 -7.85 -2.60 7.04
CA SER A 260 -8.09 -3.67 6.07
C SER A 260 -7.19 -3.46 4.85
N TYR A 261 -7.24 -2.28 4.21
CA TYR A 261 -6.36 -1.96 3.08
C TYR A 261 -4.87 -2.17 3.41
N PHE A 262 -4.42 -1.63 4.55
CA PHE A 262 -3.01 -1.68 4.94
C PHE A 262 -2.55 -3.11 5.27
N LEU A 263 -3.21 -3.79 6.21
CA LEU A 263 -2.79 -5.11 6.69
C LEU A 263 -2.88 -6.15 5.59
N THR A 264 -3.98 -6.17 4.86
CA THR A 264 -4.19 -7.08 3.75
C THR A 264 -3.14 -6.87 2.66
N GLY A 265 -2.86 -5.61 2.30
CA GLY A 265 -1.83 -5.24 1.35
C GLY A 265 -0.45 -5.74 1.76
N VAL A 266 -0.04 -5.38 2.96
CA VAL A 266 1.27 -5.70 3.52
C VAL A 266 1.47 -7.21 3.64
N VAL A 267 0.50 -7.94 4.18
CA VAL A 267 0.59 -9.41 4.32
C VAL A 267 0.66 -10.08 2.96
N THR A 268 -0.25 -9.75 2.04
CA THR A 268 -0.29 -10.35 0.69
C THR A 268 1.04 -10.16 -0.03
N TYR A 269 1.55 -8.92 -0.02
CA TYR A 269 2.82 -8.62 -0.67
C TYR A 269 4.03 -9.22 0.05
N SER A 270 4.02 -9.30 1.38
CA SER A 270 5.12 -9.92 2.12
C SER A 270 5.27 -11.42 1.83
N ILE A 271 4.16 -12.11 1.59
CA ILE A 271 4.17 -13.55 1.31
C ILE A 271 4.79 -13.82 -0.06
N ILE A 272 4.44 -13.02 -1.07
CA ILE A 272 4.85 -13.23 -2.47
C ILE A 272 6.14 -12.49 -2.88
N GLU A 273 6.74 -11.71 -1.98
CA GLU A 273 7.94 -10.93 -2.25
C GLU A 273 9.12 -11.41 -1.40
N MET A 274 10.25 -11.63 -2.06
CA MET A 274 11.51 -12.10 -1.44
C MET A 274 12.71 -11.25 -1.84
N ASN A 275 12.52 -10.16 -2.59
CA ASN A 275 13.58 -9.24 -2.99
C ASN A 275 13.36 -7.85 -2.37
N TYR A 276 14.35 -7.31 -1.65
CA TYR A 276 14.17 -6.03 -0.96
C TYR A 276 13.97 -4.86 -1.93
N GLY A 277 14.60 -4.88 -3.11
CA GLY A 277 14.44 -3.83 -4.13
C GLY A 277 13.01 -3.79 -4.67
N ALA A 278 12.41 -4.96 -4.88
CA ALA A 278 11.00 -5.09 -5.24
C ALA A 278 10.06 -4.76 -4.05
N ALA A 279 10.42 -5.14 -2.83
CA ALA A 279 9.67 -4.79 -1.62
C ALA A 279 9.57 -3.26 -1.44
N VAL A 280 10.70 -2.54 -1.52
CA VAL A 280 10.76 -1.06 -1.46
C VAL A 280 9.82 -0.42 -2.48
N ARG A 281 9.78 -0.97 -3.71
CA ARG A 281 8.90 -0.48 -4.78
C ARG A 281 7.43 -0.72 -4.50
N ARG A 282 7.08 -1.90 -4.00
CA ARG A 282 5.70 -2.34 -3.86
C ARG A 282 5.07 -1.78 -2.59
N ARG A 283 5.84 -1.56 -1.52
CA ARG A 283 5.33 -1.03 -0.25
C ARG A 283 4.87 0.42 -0.31
N ILE A 284 5.29 1.21 -1.29
CA ILE A 284 4.88 2.62 -1.42
C ILE A 284 3.36 2.80 -1.54
N GLN A 285 2.64 1.73 -1.89
CA GLN A 285 1.17 1.69 -1.92
C GLN A 285 0.56 1.76 -0.51
N PHE A 286 1.25 1.21 0.49
CA PHE A 286 0.73 1.07 1.85
C PHE A 286 1.30 2.12 2.80
N ILE A 287 2.47 2.68 2.49
CA ILE A 287 3.11 3.76 3.24
C ILE A 287 2.15 4.94 3.52
N PRO A 288 1.34 5.43 2.55
CA PRO A 288 0.42 6.54 2.79
C PRO A 288 -0.51 6.32 4.00
N ILE A 289 -1.04 5.11 4.17
CA ILE A 289 -1.98 4.79 5.24
C ILE A 289 -1.25 4.61 6.58
N LEU A 290 -0.07 3.99 6.58
CA LEU A 290 0.77 3.90 7.79
C LEU A 290 1.13 5.30 8.30
N LEU A 291 1.60 6.18 7.41
CA LEU A 291 1.99 7.54 7.77
C LEU A 291 0.80 8.38 8.20
N LEU A 292 -0.36 8.25 7.55
CA LEU A 292 -1.60 8.90 8.00
C LEU A 292 -1.92 8.52 9.45
N LEU A 293 -1.92 7.21 9.77
CA LEU A 293 -2.19 6.74 11.14
C LEU A 293 -1.13 7.21 12.14
N ALA A 294 0.14 7.23 11.74
CA ALA A 294 1.23 7.75 12.57
C ALA A 294 1.07 9.24 12.87
N VAL A 295 0.67 10.04 11.88
CA VAL A 295 0.43 11.48 12.02
C VAL A 295 -0.75 11.76 12.93
N VAL A 296 -1.84 11.00 12.83
CA VAL A 296 -2.97 11.08 13.78
C VAL A 296 -2.51 10.73 15.20
N GLY A 297 -1.59 9.78 15.36
CA GLY A 297 -0.97 9.48 16.66
C GLY A 297 -0.13 10.61 17.23
N LEU A 298 0.52 11.42 16.36
CA LEU A 298 1.39 12.53 16.72
C LEU A 298 0.66 13.84 16.97
N SER A 299 -0.50 14.08 16.35
CA SER A 299 -1.20 15.37 16.38
C SER A 299 -1.67 15.81 17.78
N ASN A 300 -1.68 14.90 18.76
CA ASN A 300 -2.03 15.18 20.16
C ASN A 300 -0.81 15.09 21.11
N VAL A 301 0.42 15.10 20.59
CA VAL A 301 1.63 15.25 21.42
C VAL A 301 1.83 16.75 21.65
N GLU A 302 1.35 17.27 22.78
CA GLU A 302 1.88 18.52 23.30
C GLU A 302 3.34 18.26 23.70
N PHE A 303 4.28 18.81 22.94
CA PHE A 303 5.64 18.93 23.42
C PHE A 303 5.62 20.03 24.48
N ASP A 304 5.58 19.65 25.76
CA ASP A 304 5.83 20.56 26.88
C ASP A 304 7.33 20.94 26.83
N VAL A 305 7.68 21.82 25.89
CA VAL A 305 9.01 22.39 25.78
C VAL A 305 9.13 23.40 26.90
N ARG A 306 9.51 22.91 28.08
CA ARG A 306 9.97 23.76 29.17
C ARG A 306 11.27 24.41 28.73
N TRP A 307 11.17 25.59 28.12
CA TRP A 307 12.32 26.44 27.90
C TRP A 307 12.90 26.80 29.26
N PRO A 308 14.18 26.51 29.54
CA PRO A 308 14.84 27.09 30.70
C PRO A 308 14.90 28.59 30.46
N THR A 309 14.04 29.35 31.15
CA THR A 309 14.18 30.79 31.30
C THR A 309 15.49 31.02 32.03
N GLN A 310 16.48 31.56 31.31
CA GLN A 310 17.67 32.19 31.91
C GLN A 310 17.29 33.54 32.50
#